data_AF-A0A258JYW8-F1
#
_entry.id   AF-A0A258JYW8-F1
#
_cell.length_a   1.000
_cell.length_b   1.000
_cell.length_c   1.000
_cell.angle_alpha   90.00
_cell.angle_beta   90.00
_cell.angle_gamma   90.00
#
_symmetry.space_group_name_H-M   'P 1'
#
loop_
_entity.id
_entity.type
_entity.pdbx_description
1 polymer ?
#
loop_
_entity_poly.entity_id
_entity_poly.type
_entity_poly.pdbx_seq_one_letter_code
_entity_poly.pdbx_strand_id
1 'polypeptide(L)'
;MSKFQAVQQQVAALAGQVAAAGGAAGMAAEAFAGAPDPVRIACAKVRTGEAAGIAAGIAHQMHGAMGYSQEHSLHLLAKRLWAWREEFGNEAHWSRRLGAAALHQGADGLWPFIAAA
;
A
#
# COMPACT_ATOMS: atom_id res chain seq x y z
N MET A 1 -7.30 -28.28 15.11
CA MET A 1 -6.62 -26.97 15.17
C MET A 1 -6.06 -26.49 13.83
N SER A 2 -5.50 -27.32 12.94
CA SER A 2 -4.86 -26.82 11.70
C SER A 2 -5.80 -26.22 10.63
N LYS A 3 -7.10 -26.59 10.59
CA LYS A 3 -8.07 -26.05 9.59
C LYS A 3 -8.27 -24.53 9.66
N PHE A 4 -7.92 -23.87 10.76
CA PHE A 4 -8.03 -22.40 10.91
C PHE A 4 -6.68 -21.68 10.79
N GLN A 5 -5.56 -22.40 10.69
CA GLN A 5 -4.23 -21.79 10.64
C GLN A 5 -4.05 -20.98 9.34
N ALA A 6 -4.50 -21.51 8.19
CA ALA A 6 -4.43 -20.79 6.92
C ALA A 6 -5.26 -19.49 6.96
N VAL A 7 -6.45 -19.53 7.57
CA VAL A 7 -7.30 -18.34 7.74
C VAL A 7 -6.63 -17.31 8.67
N GLN A 8 -6.04 -17.77 9.79
CA GLN A 8 -5.29 -16.90 10.69
C GLN A 8 -4.10 -16.22 10.02
N GLN A 9 -3.36 -16.95 9.17
CA GLN A 9 -2.26 -16.39 8.38
C GLN A 9 -2.74 -15.31 7.39
N GLN A 10 -3.86 -15.54 6.71
CA GLN A 10 -4.45 -14.55 5.80
C GLN A 10 -4.93 -13.29 6.56
N VAL A 11 -5.57 -13.46 7.72
CA VAL A 11 -5.95 -12.33 8.59
C VAL A 11 -4.73 -11.55 9.07
N ALA A 12 -3.67 -12.23 9.48
CA ALA A 12 -2.43 -11.57 9.91
C ALA A 12 -1.77 -10.80 8.74
N ALA A 13 -1.74 -11.38 7.55
CA ALA A 13 -1.23 -10.71 6.35
C ALA A 13 -2.05 -9.47 5.98
N LEU A 14 -3.38 -9.57 6.04
CA LEU A 14 -4.29 -8.45 5.81
C LEU A 14 -4.06 -7.32 6.82
N ALA A 15 -3.99 -7.64 8.11
CA ALA A 15 -3.72 -6.68 9.18
C ALA A 15 -2.36 -5.99 8.99
N GLY A 16 -1.34 -6.74 8.55
CA GLY A 16 -0.03 -6.19 8.20
C GLY A 16 -0.10 -5.17 7.06
N GLN A 17 -0.88 -5.43 6.01
CA GLN A 17 -1.08 -4.46 4.93
C GLN A 17 -1.80 -3.20 5.40
N VAL A 18 -2.81 -3.33 6.26
CA VAL A 18 -3.52 -2.17 6.84
C VAL A 18 -2.58 -1.34 7.70
N ALA A 19 -1.77 -1.97 8.56
CA ALA A 19 -0.81 -1.29 9.40
C ALA A 19 0.26 -0.56 8.57
N ALA A 20 0.82 -1.22 7.55
CA ALA A 20 1.80 -0.63 6.65
C ALA A 20 1.22 0.56 5.86
N ALA A 21 0.00 0.44 5.35
CA ALA A 21 -0.69 1.53 4.67
C ALA A 21 -0.98 2.70 5.62
N GLY A 22 -1.43 2.43 6.85
CA GLY A 22 -1.70 3.44 7.87
C GLY A 22 -0.45 4.21 8.27
N GLY A 23 0.67 3.51 8.51
CA GLY A 23 1.95 4.14 8.82
C GLY A 23 2.47 5.02 7.68
N ALA A 24 2.43 4.50 6.45
CA ALA A 24 2.84 5.27 5.26
C ALA A 24 1.97 6.52 5.04
N ALA A 25 0.65 6.39 5.20
CA ALA A 25 -0.27 7.53 5.11
C ALA A 25 -0.01 8.57 6.21
N GLY A 26 0.29 8.12 7.44
CA GLY A 26 0.70 9.00 8.54
C GLY A 26 1.97 9.79 8.23
N MET A 27 3.01 9.10 7.76
CA MET A 27 4.26 9.75 7.33
C MET A 27 4.04 10.77 6.21
N ALA A 28 3.18 10.47 5.23
CA ALA A 28 2.83 11.42 4.19
C ALA A 28 2.08 12.64 4.71
N ALA A 29 1.17 12.45 5.67
CA ALA A 29 0.46 13.55 6.31
C ALA A 29 1.41 14.47 7.08
N GLU A 30 2.36 13.90 7.83
CA GLU A 30 3.42 14.66 8.52
C GLU A 30 4.31 15.41 7.54
N ALA A 31 4.77 14.73 6.48
CA ALA A 31 5.56 15.33 5.42
C ALA A 31 4.82 16.48 4.72
N PHE A 32 3.51 16.35 4.51
CA PHE A 32 2.70 17.39 3.89
C PHE A 32 2.48 18.60 4.81
N ALA A 33 2.23 18.36 6.10
CA ALA A 33 1.89 19.42 7.06
C ALA A 33 3.11 20.24 7.53
N GLY A 34 4.30 19.64 7.54
CA GLY A 34 5.56 20.32 7.90
C GLY A 34 6.17 21.06 6.70
N ALA A 35 7.35 20.59 6.27
CA ALA A 35 7.96 20.98 5.01
C ALA A 35 7.61 19.92 3.96
N PRO A 36 6.78 20.23 2.94
CA PRO A 36 6.38 19.27 1.93
C PRO A 36 7.57 18.50 1.36
N ASP A 37 7.60 17.19 1.61
CA ASP A 37 8.57 16.26 1.06
C ASP A 37 7.88 15.38 0.00
N PRO A 38 8.04 15.71 -1.30
CA PRO A 38 7.41 14.96 -2.38
C PRO A 38 7.90 13.52 -2.49
N VAL A 39 9.12 13.21 -2.02
CA VAL A 39 9.69 11.85 -2.07
C VAL A 39 8.94 10.97 -1.08
N ARG A 40 8.80 11.42 0.17
CA ARG A 40 8.05 10.69 1.21
C ARG A 40 6.58 10.50 0.85
N ILE A 41 5.95 11.53 0.31
CA ILE A 41 4.55 11.45 -0.16
C ILE A 41 4.42 10.45 -1.31
N ALA A 42 5.36 10.44 -2.26
CA ALA A 42 5.36 9.48 -3.37
C ALA A 42 5.60 8.04 -2.88
N CYS A 43 6.54 7.81 -1.96
CA CYS A 43 6.78 6.50 -1.32
C CYS A 43 5.51 6.00 -0.64
N ALA A 44 4.81 6.87 0.09
CA ALA A 44 3.55 6.52 0.72
C ALA A 44 2.44 6.19 -0.29
N LYS A 45 2.34 6.92 -1.41
CA LYS A 45 1.39 6.61 -2.49
C LYS A 45 1.63 5.21 -3.08
N VAL A 46 2.90 4.82 -3.28
CA VAL A 46 3.26 3.48 -3.74
C VAL A 46 2.89 2.42 -2.69
N ARG A 47 3.33 2.57 -1.44
CA ARG A 47 3.10 1.58 -0.36
C ARG A 47 1.61 1.38 -0.08
N THR A 48 0.83 2.46 -0.02
CA THR A 48 -0.61 2.39 0.21
C THR A 48 -1.34 1.74 -0.97
N GLY A 49 -0.92 2.02 -2.20
CA GLY A 49 -1.48 1.41 -3.39
C GLY A 49 -1.24 -0.11 -3.45
N GLU A 50 0.01 -0.54 -3.24
CA GLU A 50 0.34 -1.96 -3.19
C GLU A 50 -0.42 -2.70 -2.08
N ALA A 51 -0.47 -2.08 -0.88
CA ALA A 51 -1.18 -2.65 0.25
C ALA A 51 -2.68 -2.81 -0.03
N ALA A 52 -3.30 -1.83 -0.70
CA ALA A 52 -4.70 -1.88 -1.09
C ALA A 52 -4.99 -3.04 -2.06
N GLY A 53 -4.12 -3.28 -3.04
CA GLY A 53 -4.25 -4.42 -3.98
C GLY A 53 -4.17 -5.77 -3.28
N ILE A 54 -3.16 -5.95 -2.42
CA ILE A 54 -2.97 -7.19 -1.65
C ILE A 54 -4.13 -7.42 -0.68
N ALA A 55 -4.52 -6.39 0.08
CA ALA A 55 -5.59 -6.45 1.06
C ALA A 55 -6.94 -6.82 0.42
N ALA A 56 -7.29 -6.20 -0.72
CA ALA A 56 -8.49 -6.55 -1.46
C ALA A 56 -8.47 -8.02 -1.92
N GLY A 57 -7.34 -8.49 -2.45
CA GLY A 57 -7.18 -9.89 -2.88
C GLY A 57 -7.34 -10.90 -1.74
N ILE A 58 -6.78 -10.61 -0.55
CA ILE A 58 -6.93 -11.46 0.64
C ILE A 58 -8.38 -11.46 1.11
N ALA A 59 -9.02 -10.29 1.19
CA ALA A 59 -10.40 -10.16 1.63
C ALA A 59 -11.37 -10.93 0.71
N HIS A 60 -11.16 -10.87 -0.61
CA HIS A 60 -11.95 -11.66 -1.56
C HIS A 60 -11.76 -13.17 -1.37
N GLN A 61 -10.53 -13.64 -1.21
CA GLN A 61 -10.25 -15.06 -0.97
C GLN A 61 -10.92 -15.56 0.31
N MET A 62 -10.87 -14.78 1.40
CA MET A 62 -11.53 -15.13 2.65
C MET A 62 -13.06 -15.22 2.48
N HIS A 63 -13.69 -14.26 1.78
CA HIS A 63 -15.15 -14.28 1.59
C HIS A 63 -15.59 -15.44 0.69
N GLY A 64 -14.88 -15.71 -0.41
CA GLY A 64 -15.16 -16.84 -1.29
C GLY A 64 -15.05 -18.19 -0.57
N ALA A 65 -14.07 -18.33 0.33
CA ALA A 65 -13.91 -19.54 1.15
C ALA A 65 -14.99 -19.68 2.25
N MET A 66 -15.57 -18.57 2.73
CA MET A 66 -16.61 -18.57 3.76
C MET A 66 -18.04 -18.77 3.20
N GLY A 67 -18.24 -18.62 1.88
CA GLY A 67 -19.56 -18.80 1.24
C GLY A 67 -20.61 -17.77 1.68
N TYR A 68 -20.17 -16.62 2.22
CA TYR A 68 -21.06 -15.61 2.82
C TYR A 68 -21.42 -14.51 1.82
N SER A 69 -22.71 -14.19 1.72
CA SER A 69 -23.32 -13.25 0.77
C SER A 69 -23.07 -11.74 1.05
N GLN A 70 -22.12 -11.39 1.92
CA GLN A 70 -21.72 -9.99 2.18
C GLN A 70 -20.78 -9.42 1.09
N GLU A 71 -20.72 -10.06 -0.07
CA GLU A 71 -19.92 -9.62 -1.22
C GLU A 71 -20.21 -8.18 -1.62
N HIS A 72 -21.44 -7.68 -1.41
CA HIS A 72 -21.81 -6.33 -1.81
C HIS A 72 -20.96 -5.25 -1.13
N SER A 73 -20.77 -5.32 0.18
CA SER A 73 -19.96 -4.33 0.92
C SER A 73 -18.48 -4.44 0.58
N LEU A 74 -17.95 -5.67 0.47
CA LEU A 74 -16.56 -5.90 0.09
C LEU A 74 -16.28 -5.38 -1.33
N HIS A 75 -17.18 -5.64 -2.28
CA HIS A 75 -17.07 -5.20 -3.66
C HIS A 75 -17.01 -3.68 -3.78
N LEU A 76 -17.85 -2.96 -3.01
CA LEU A 76 -17.83 -1.50 -2.98
C LEU A 76 -16.50 -0.95 -2.43
N LEU A 77 -15.98 -1.55 -1.36
CA LEU A 77 -14.68 -1.17 -0.79
C LEU A 77 -13.53 -1.49 -1.75
N ALA A 78 -13.52 -2.68 -2.35
CA ALA A 78 -12.50 -3.09 -3.31
C ALA A 78 -12.47 -2.17 -4.54
N LYS A 79 -13.63 -1.78 -5.07
CA LYS A 79 -13.75 -0.79 -6.16
C LYS A 79 -13.15 0.56 -5.79
N ARG A 80 -13.42 1.06 -4.57
CA ARG A 80 -12.84 2.32 -4.10
C ARG A 80 -11.32 2.22 -3.97
N LEU A 81 -10.81 1.13 -3.41
CA LEU A 81 -9.37 0.88 -3.34
C LEU A 81 -8.74 0.88 -4.73
N TRP A 82 -9.36 0.25 -5.72
CA TRP A 82 -8.86 0.24 -7.09
C TRP A 82 -8.88 1.62 -7.73
N ALA A 83 -9.94 2.39 -7.53
CA ALA A 83 -10.01 3.77 -8.01
C ALA A 83 -8.89 4.62 -7.39
N TRP A 84 -8.74 4.60 -6.07
CA TRP A 84 -7.70 5.37 -5.37
C TRP A 84 -6.27 4.92 -5.71
N ARG A 85 -6.07 3.65 -6.06
CA ARG A 85 -4.78 3.14 -6.55
C ARG A 85 -4.39 3.82 -7.86
N GLU A 86 -5.33 3.97 -8.78
CA GLU A 86 -5.08 4.57 -10.10
C GLU A 86 -5.12 6.10 -10.11
N GLU A 87 -5.85 6.72 -9.18
CA GLU A 87 -5.92 8.17 -9.05
C GLU A 87 -4.58 8.80 -8.65
N PHE A 88 -4.32 10.00 -9.19
CA PHE A 88 -3.12 10.81 -8.93
C PHE A 88 -1.79 10.09 -9.24
N GLY A 89 -1.83 9.17 -10.21
CA GLY A 89 -0.68 8.34 -10.59
C GLY A 89 -0.62 7.05 -9.77
N ASN A 90 -0.50 5.94 -10.48
CA ASN A 90 -0.41 4.62 -9.89
C ASN A 90 1.02 4.28 -9.41
N GLU A 91 1.18 3.08 -8.85
CA GLU A 91 2.44 2.64 -8.25
C GLU A 91 3.57 2.63 -9.28
N ALA A 92 3.31 2.17 -10.51
CA ALA A 92 4.31 2.16 -11.58
C ALA A 92 4.78 3.57 -11.97
N HIS A 93 3.86 4.55 -12.00
CA HIS A 93 4.19 5.94 -12.26
C HIS A 93 5.14 6.50 -11.19
N TRP A 94 4.78 6.34 -9.92
CA TRP A 94 5.55 6.90 -8.81
C TRP A 94 6.87 6.17 -8.56
N SER A 95 6.89 4.84 -8.65
CA SER A 95 8.12 4.05 -8.54
C SER A 95 9.14 4.43 -9.62
N ARG A 96 8.71 4.73 -10.85
CA ARG A 96 9.61 5.22 -11.90
C ARG A 96 10.20 6.60 -11.57
N ARG A 97 9.39 7.51 -11.03
CA ARG A 97 9.84 8.86 -10.64
C ARG A 97 10.79 8.81 -9.44
N LEU A 98 10.49 7.99 -8.45
CA LEU A 98 11.36 7.73 -7.30
C LEU A 98 12.69 7.13 -7.74
N GLY A 99 12.66 6.14 -8.65
CA GLY A 99 13.87 5.57 -9.24
C GLY A 99 14.71 6.59 -9.99
N ALA A 100 14.09 7.47 -10.79
CA ALA A 100 14.79 8.55 -11.47
C ALA A 100 15.40 9.55 -10.47
N ALA A 101 14.67 9.92 -9.41
CA ALA A 101 15.19 10.79 -8.36
C ALA A 101 16.39 10.15 -7.65
N ALA A 102 16.31 8.85 -7.33
CA ALA A 102 17.41 8.11 -6.71
C ALA A 102 18.67 8.08 -7.60
N LEU A 103 18.51 7.87 -8.91
CA LEU A 103 19.63 7.86 -9.86
C LEU A 103 20.29 9.24 -10.01
N HIS A 104 19.53 10.33 -9.89
CA HIS A 104 20.08 11.69 -9.94
C HIS A 104 20.99 12.03 -8.74
N GLN A 105 20.94 11.26 -7.65
CA GLN A 105 21.80 11.47 -6.48
C GLN A 105 23.25 11.01 -6.71
N GLY A 106 23.51 10.27 -7.80
CA GLY A 106 24.82 9.66 -8.06
C GLY A 106 25.09 8.43 -7.18
N ALA A 107 26.20 7.74 -7.45
CA ALA A 107 26.52 6.47 -6.79
C ALA A 107 26.60 6.59 -5.25
N ASP A 108 27.24 7.66 -4.75
CA ASP A 108 27.43 7.88 -3.32
C ASP A 108 26.16 8.41 -2.62
N GLY A 109 25.27 9.07 -3.37
CA GLY A 109 24.03 9.64 -2.86
C GLY A 109 22.82 8.70 -2.89
N LEU A 110 22.93 7.56 -3.58
CA LEU A 110 21.85 6.59 -3.73
C LEU A 110 21.42 5.98 -2.39
N TRP A 111 22.38 5.49 -1.61
CA TRP A 111 22.05 4.80 -0.36
C TRP A 111 21.47 5.74 0.71
N PRO A 112 22.03 6.94 0.94
CA PRO A 112 21.40 7.94 1.80
C PRO A 112 19.98 8.31 1.36
N PHE A 113 19.73 8.42 0.05
CA PHE A 113 18.40 8.74 -0.47
C PHE A 113 17.36 7.65 -0.14
N ILE A 114 17.71 6.38 -0.35
CA ILE A 114 16.82 5.25 -0.06
C ILE A 114 16.58 5.12 1.45
N ALA A 115 17.61 5.32 2.27
CA ALA A 115 17.50 5.18 3.72
C ALA A 115 16.76 6.34 4.41
N ALA A 116 16.68 7.51 3.78
CA ALA A 116 16.00 8.70 4.30
C ALA A 116 14.52 8.82 3.89
N ALA A 117 14.13 8.07 2.85
CA ALA A 117 12.78 7.98 2.31
C ALA A 117 11.89 7.04 3.14
#